data_AF-A0A841CX12-F1
#
_entry.id   AF-A0A841CX12-F1
#
_cell.length_a   1.000
_cell.length_b   1.000
_cell.length_c   1.000
_cell.angle_alpha   90.00
_cell.angle_beta   90.00
_cell.angle_gamma   90.00
#
_symmetry.space_group_name_H-M   'P 1'
#
loop_
_entity.id
_entity.type
_entity.pdbx_description
1 polymer ?
#
loop_
_entity_poly.entity_id
_entity_poly.type
_entity_poly.pdbx_seq_one_letter_code
_entity_poly.pdbx_strand_id
1 'polypeptide(L)'
;MSEEIQFHQAVMERGDSAVLVVDADELAVRWASPAALRLFGTASGVFPDLVDPADAAAVASFLQAAIGRDSASRGTCAVPVEGSTARRVDLVARDLSADPVVGGLVVVALDVTGWAERSEELGRRLGTDGLTGVANRAGLLPRLEQAARGAPDSGPGPVLMFLDLDGFKTVNDRYGHAAGDRVLRGVAAHLDAVVTGRGTVARVGGDEFVVLLDRSDEQEAVAFAQEAVNLEFTVAGDVVRVTASAGIMVVRRGYRAESLLHRADLAMYRAKATGRAHAVVYRDDLQDWVLARKLEVDRLAERLEHMRLEKEALVEAATIDQRTGLPNPAAFDADHDLQNRRGRPYSLLLVDIDHFHDYNTLYRYLAGHEALRKVGQAIRRAVRTTDRTYRYGGEEFTVLLPDARLPEATAVGERVRLAVEQSGIEHRGNPGGVLTVSVGVVEAEPGATVTDVIEEASIALLGAKDTGRNQVIGRTAHTPRPPA
;
A
#
# COMPACT_ATOMS: atom_id res chain seq x y z
N MET A 1 51.33 23.77 49.52
CA MET A 1 51.75 24.29 48.20
C MET A 1 52.63 23.31 47.42
N SER A 2 53.73 22.76 47.97
CA SER A 2 54.61 21.85 47.20
C SER A 2 53.92 20.57 46.72
N GLU A 3 53.09 19.94 47.55
CA GLU A 3 52.38 18.69 47.19
C GLU A 3 51.27 18.91 46.14
N GLU A 4 50.61 20.07 46.18
CA GLU A 4 49.52 20.42 45.26
C GLU A 4 50.05 20.78 43.86
N ILE A 5 51.19 21.47 43.78
CA ILE A 5 51.91 21.70 42.52
C ILE A 5 52.40 20.36 41.93
N GLN A 6 52.96 19.47 42.76
CA GLN A 6 53.38 18.14 42.34
C GLN A 6 52.20 17.29 41.84
N PHE A 7 51.03 17.38 42.47
CA PHE A 7 49.82 16.71 42.01
C PHE A 7 49.35 17.23 40.64
N HIS A 8 49.21 18.54 40.47
CA HIS A 8 48.80 19.13 39.18
C HIS A 8 49.81 18.82 38.07
N GLN A 9 51.10 18.86 38.36
CA GLN A 9 52.14 18.50 37.42
C GLN A 9 52.07 17.02 37.04
N ALA A 10 51.87 16.11 37.99
CA ALA A 10 51.71 14.68 37.70
C ALA A 10 50.47 14.39 36.83
N VAL A 11 49.36 15.11 37.05
CA VAL A 11 48.14 15.00 36.22
C VAL A 11 48.41 15.46 34.79
N MET A 12 49.13 16.57 34.60
CA MET A 12 49.45 17.09 33.27
C MET A 12 50.53 16.27 32.54
N GLU A 13 51.49 15.68 33.28
CA GLU A 13 52.56 14.88 32.69
C GLU A 13 52.11 13.47 32.28
N ARG A 14 51.20 12.87 33.07
CA ARG A 14 50.71 11.50 32.86
C ARG A 14 49.36 11.42 32.17
N GLY A 15 48.66 12.56 32.04
CA GLY A 15 47.40 12.65 31.33
C GLY A 15 47.58 12.60 29.81
N ASP A 16 46.45 12.37 29.13
CA ASP A 16 46.35 12.38 27.66
C ASP A 16 45.84 13.70 27.09
N SER A 17 45.58 14.68 27.96
CA SER A 17 45.11 16.01 27.55
C SER A 17 46.25 16.83 26.95
N ALA A 18 46.21 17.04 25.63
CA ALA A 18 47.15 17.93 24.96
C ALA A 18 46.78 19.40 25.24
N VAL A 19 47.53 20.02 26.16
CA VAL A 19 47.41 21.44 26.51
C VAL A 19 48.67 22.18 26.07
N LEU A 20 48.49 23.37 25.49
CA LEU A 20 49.55 24.29 25.09
C LEU A 20 49.26 25.70 25.62
N VAL A 21 50.32 26.42 25.97
CA VAL A 21 50.27 27.86 26.22
C VAL A 21 50.97 28.55 25.06
N VAL A 22 50.23 29.38 24.35
CA VAL A 22 50.66 30.09 23.15
C VAL A 22 50.72 31.58 23.45
N ASP A 23 51.77 32.25 22.98
CA ASP A 23 51.88 33.70 23.07
C ASP A 23 50.76 34.40 22.28
N ALA A 24 50.17 35.46 22.83
CA ALA A 24 49.04 36.12 22.18
C ALA A 24 49.46 36.97 20.96
N ASP A 25 50.70 37.48 20.93
CA ASP A 25 51.16 38.35 19.85
C ASP A 25 51.87 37.55 18.75
N GLU A 26 52.82 36.70 19.14
CA GLU A 26 53.65 35.94 18.18
C GLU A 26 53.04 34.59 17.79
N LEU A 27 51.98 34.14 18.49
CA LEU A 27 51.42 32.79 18.37
C LEU A 27 52.46 31.67 18.57
N ALA A 28 53.57 31.97 19.23
CA ALA A 28 54.63 31.03 19.55
C ALA A 28 54.24 30.13 20.73
N VAL A 29 54.53 28.83 20.65
CA VAL A 29 54.32 27.89 21.76
C VAL A 29 55.34 28.17 22.85
N ARG A 30 54.87 28.63 24.02
CA ARG A 30 55.71 28.92 25.21
C ARG A 30 55.80 27.74 26.16
N TRP A 31 54.74 26.94 26.22
CA TRP A 31 54.71 25.71 26.99
C TRP A 31 53.78 24.69 26.34
N ALA A 32 54.13 23.41 26.44
CA ALA A 32 53.30 22.32 25.97
C ALA A 32 53.39 21.13 26.93
N SER A 33 52.24 20.51 27.19
CA SER A 33 52.16 19.24 27.92
C SER A 33 52.85 18.10 27.14
N PRO A 34 53.31 17.03 27.81
CA PRO A 34 53.84 15.85 27.13
C PRO A 34 52.85 15.21 26.14
N ALA A 35 51.55 15.30 26.40
CA ALA A 35 50.52 14.84 25.47
C ALA A 35 50.46 15.68 24.19
N ALA A 36 50.66 17.00 24.28
CA ALA A 36 50.76 17.87 23.11
C ALA A 36 51.97 17.52 22.24
N LEU A 37 53.13 17.22 22.84
CA LEU A 37 54.31 16.76 22.09
C LEU A 37 54.02 15.44 21.33
N ARG A 38 53.31 14.49 21.95
CA ARG A 38 52.91 13.23 21.30
C ARG A 38 51.89 13.46 20.16
N LEU A 39 51.04 14.48 20.29
CA LEU A 39 50.00 14.80 19.32
C LEU A 39 50.57 15.49 18.07
N PHE A 40 51.33 16.58 18.27
CA PHE A 40 51.86 17.46 17.22
C PHE A 40 53.26 17.07 16.73
N GLY A 41 53.95 16.15 17.41
CA GLY A 41 55.32 15.75 17.09
C GLY A 41 56.41 16.76 17.49
N THR A 42 56.04 18.00 17.80
CA THR A 42 56.91 19.05 18.33
C THR A 42 56.21 19.85 19.44
N ALA A 43 56.99 20.47 20.32
CA ALA A 43 56.53 21.32 21.42
C ALA A 43 57.05 22.77 21.30
N SER A 44 57.57 23.14 20.13
CA SER A 44 58.17 24.45 19.87
C SER A 44 57.86 24.94 18.45
N GLY A 45 57.78 26.25 18.28
CA GLY A 45 57.48 26.90 17.00
C GLY A 45 56.24 27.79 17.09
N VAL A 46 55.81 28.35 15.96
CA VAL A 46 54.57 29.12 15.84
C VAL A 46 53.42 28.13 15.66
N PHE A 47 52.38 28.19 16.50
CA PHE A 47 51.33 27.17 16.56
C PHE A 47 50.69 26.82 15.20
N PRO A 48 50.38 27.77 14.29
CA PRO A 48 49.83 27.46 12.97
C PRO A 48 50.77 26.63 12.06
N ASP A 49 52.08 26.59 12.34
CA ASP A 49 53.04 25.79 11.57
C ASP A 49 53.09 24.33 12.06
N LEU A 50 52.43 24.02 13.19
CA LEU A 50 52.37 22.66 13.76
C LEU A 50 51.22 21.83 13.17
N VAL A 51 50.35 22.43 12.36
CA VAL A 51 49.18 21.80 11.75
C VAL A 51 49.37 21.62 10.24
N ASP A 52 48.43 20.96 9.58
CA ASP A 52 48.45 20.83 8.12
C ASP A 52 48.49 22.21 7.44
N PRO A 53 49.35 22.44 6.43
CA PRO A 53 49.46 23.72 5.74
C PRO A 53 48.14 24.24 5.18
N ALA A 54 47.18 23.38 4.83
CA ALA A 54 45.86 23.79 4.36
C ALA A 54 45.03 24.48 5.47
N ASP A 55 45.26 24.14 6.73
CA ASP A 55 44.51 24.65 7.88
C ASP A 55 45.21 25.80 8.61
N ALA A 56 46.50 26.03 8.36
CA ALA A 56 47.33 27.01 9.07
C ALA A 56 46.71 28.42 9.12
N ALA A 57 46.22 28.94 7.99
CA ALA A 57 45.61 30.28 7.92
C ALA A 57 44.30 30.36 8.74
N ALA A 58 43.50 29.29 8.74
CA ALA A 58 42.27 29.21 9.51
C ALA A 58 42.55 29.11 11.01
N VAL A 59 43.56 28.34 11.41
CA VAL A 59 44.01 28.21 12.80
C VAL A 59 44.58 29.53 13.31
N ALA A 60 45.40 30.24 12.54
CA ALA A 60 45.90 31.56 12.91
C ALA A 60 44.75 32.55 13.16
N SER A 61 43.78 32.60 12.25
CA SER A 61 42.58 33.44 12.38
C SER A 61 41.75 33.06 13.62
N PHE A 62 41.63 31.77 13.90
CA PHE A 62 40.94 31.23 15.07
C PHE A 62 41.60 31.66 16.39
N LEU A 63 42.92 31.55 16.49
CA LEU A 63 43.67 31.96 17.69
C LEU A 63 43.59 33.47 17.89
N GLN A 64 43.77 34.26 16.83
CA GLN A 64 43.63 35.72 16.89
C GLN A 64 42.22 36.13 17.35
N ALA A 65 41.19 35.43 16.88
CA ALA A 65 39.82 35.71 17.29
C ALA A 65 39.52 35.33 18.76
N ALA A 66 40.38 34.54 19.42
CA ALA A 66 40.24 34.21 20.84
C ALA A 66 40.80 35.31 21.76
N ILE A 67 41.74 36.13 21.28
CA ILE A 67 42.38 37.20 22.05
C ILE A 67 41.33 38.24 22.47
N GLY A 68 41.35 38.64 23.73
CA GLY A 68 40.45 39.61 24.32
C GLY A 68 39.01 39.12 24.52
N ARG A 69 38.72 37.83 24.32
CA ARG A 69 37.41 37.23 24.58
C ARG A 69 37.35 36.50 25.92
N ASP A 70 36.27 36.75 26.66
CA ASP A 70 36.01 36.04 27.93
C ASP A 70 35.57 34.58 27.72
N SER A 71 35.02 34.26 26.54
CA SER A 71 34.52 32.93 26.18
C SER A 71 35.54 32.14 25.35
N ALA A 72 35.46 30.80 25.46
CA ALA A 72 36.33 29.93 24.68
C ALA A 72 35.95 29.95 23.19
N SER A 73 36.95 30.10 22.33
CA SER A 73 36.84 29.91 20.89
C SER A 73 37.04 28.44 20.54
N ARG A 74 36.41 27.97 19.46
CA ARG A 74 36.57 26.61 18.96
C ARG A 74 37.04 26.60 17.51
N GLY A 75 37.87 25.64 17.16
CA GLY A 75 38.38 25.41 15.81
C GLY A 75 38.67 23.93 15.59
N THR A 76 38.99 23.56 14.36
CA THR A 76 39.40 22.20 14.00
C THR A 76 40.57 22.28 13.04
N CYS A 77 41.50 21.32 13.11
CA CYS A 77 42.59 21.20 12.16
C CYS A 77 42.99 19.74 11.93
N ALA A 78 43.76 19.50 10.88
CA ALA A 78 44.54 18.30 10.69
C ALA A 78 45.97 18.48 11.24
N VAL A 79 46.52 17.43 11.83
CA VAL A 79 47.92 17.37 12.29
C VAL A 79 48.64 16.27 11.50
N PRO A 80 49.70 16.59 10.75
CA PRO A 80 50.40 15.61 9.92
C PRO A 80 51.09 14.55 10.78
N VAL A 81 51.03 13.29 10.35
CA VAL A 81 51.76 12.17 10.97
C VAL A 81 52.60 11.50 9.90
N GLU A 82 53.91 11.41 10.13
CA GLU A 82 54.83 10.83 9.15
C GLU A 82 54.45 9.37 8.82
N GLY A 83 54.25 9.09 7.53
CA GLY A 83 53.91 7.75 7.04
C GLY A 83 52.49 7.26 7.37
N SER A 84 51.59 8.13 7.85
CA SER A 84 50.20 7.79 8.19
C SER A 84 49.22 8.86 7.71
N THR A 85 47.91 8.58 7.81
CA THR A 85 46.87 9.61 7.68
C THR A 85 47.03 10.67 8.79
N ALA A 86 46.77 11.93 8.43
CA ALA A 86 46.79 13.03 9.38
C ALA A 86 45.73 12.84 10.47
N ARG A 87 46.04 13.26 11.69
CA ARG A 87 45.11 13.24 12.82
C ARG A 87 44.13 14.40 12.73
N ARG A 88 42.87 14.17 13.08
CA ARG A 88 41.87 15.24 13.22
C ARG A 88 41.86 15.73 14.65
N VAL A 89 42.00 17.04 14.83
CA VAL A 89 42.13 17.67 16.14
C VAL A 89 41.11 18.79 16.31
N ASP A 90 40.34 18.70 17.38
CA ASP A 90 39.49 19.79 17.85
C ASP A 90 40.30 20.71 18.77
N LEU A 91 40.23 22.01 18.53
CA LEU A 91 40.93 23.04 19.28
C LEU A 91 39.94 23.88 20.08
N VAL A 92 40.26 24.10 21.34
CA VAL A 92 39.57 25.06 22.20
C VAL A 92 40.61 26.04 22.73
N ALA A 93 40.45 27.31 22.40
CA ALA A 93 41.36 28.36 22.85
C ALA A 93 40.64 29.31 23.82
N ARG A 94 41.32 29.66 24.92
CA ARG A 94 40.88 30.68 25.86
C ARG A 94 42.02 31.66 26.12
N ASP A 95 41.69 32.94 26.14
CA ASP A 95 42.65 33.97 26.49
C ASP A 95 42.82 34.07 28.01
N LEU A 96 44.03 33.78 28.49
CA LEU A 96 44.47 34.00 29.88
C LEU A 96 45.71 34.92 29.90
N SER A 97 45.83 35.81 28.92
CA SER A 97 46.96 36.76 28.82
C SER A 97 47.02 37.74 29.99
N ALA A 98 45.87 38.03 30.62
CA ALA A 98 45.81 38.86 31.82
C ALA A 98 46.19 38.12 33.12
N ASP A 99 46.29 36.78 33.10
CA ASP A 99 46.71 36.01 34.27
C ASP A 99 48.24 36.08 34.41
N PRO A 100 48.79 36.52 35.57
CA PRO A 100 50.23 36.74 35.73
C PRO A 100 51.06 35.45 35.76
N VAL A 101 50.44 34.28 35.92
CA VAL A 101 51.12 32.97 35.94
C VAL A 101 51.08 32.33 34.56
N VAL A 102 49.97 32.44 33.83
CA VAL A 102 49.82 31.85 32.49
C VAL A 102 50.30 32.81 31.40
N GLY A 103 49.81 34.05 31.40
CA GLY A 103 50.23 35.15 30.55
C GLY A 103 50.09 34.92 29.05
N GLY A 104 49.14 34.11 28.57
CA GLY A 104 48.90 33.87 27.12
C GLY A 104 47.63 33.08 26.81
N LEU A 105 47.49 32.62 25.57
CA LEU A 105 46.39 31.77 25.13
C LEU A 105 46.59 30.32 25.61
N VAL A 106 45.60 29.77 26.31
CA VAL A 106 45.56 28.33 26.62
C VAL A 106 44.78 27.62 25.52
N VAL A 107 45.46 26.70 24.83
CA VAL A 107 44.89 25.87 23.77
C VAL A 107 44.80 24.45 24.27
N VAL A 108 43.59 23.91 24.29
CA VAL A 108 43.33 22.48 24.49
C VAL A 108 43.09 21.85 23.14
N ALA A 109 43.88 20.83 22.82
CA ALA A 109 43.79 20.05 21.61
C ALA A 109 43.26 18.65 21.95
N LEU A 110 42.20 18.22 21.27
CA LEU A 110 41.61 16.89 21.44
C LEU A 110 41.76 16.11 20.14
N ASP A 111 42.47 14.99 20.19
CA ASP A 111 42.51 14.04 19.07
C ASP A 111 41.13 13.38 18.92
N VAL A 112 40.42 13.75 17.86
CA VAL A 112 39.11 13.23 17.51
C VAL A 112 39.17 12.30 16.32
N THR A 113 40.37 11.89 15.87
CA THR A 113 40.57 11.05 14.67
C THR A 113 39.71 9.80 14.71
N GLY A 114 39.81 9.00 15.79
CA GLY A 114 39.04 7.76 15.90
C GLY A 114 37.53 7.97 16.03
N TRP A 115 37.07 9.13 16.54
CA TRP A 115 35.63 9.45 16.56
C TRP A 115 35.15 9.91 15.19
N ALA A 116 35.93 10.75 14.50
CA ALA A 116 35.64 11.22 13.16
C ALA A 116 35.61 10.07 12.15
N GLU A 117 36.59 9.16 12.19
CA GLU A 117 36.64 7.96 11.34
C GLU A 117 35.43 7.05 11.59
N ARG A 118 35.08 6.78 12.86
CA ARG A 118 33.89 5.97 13.19
C ARG A 118 32.59 6.66 12.79
N SER A 119 32.50 7.98 12.94
CA SER A 119 31.34 8.79 12.57
C SER A 119 31.16 8.81 11.05
N GLU A 120 32.25 8.95 10.30
CA GLU A 120 32.26 8.89 8.84
C GLU A 120 31.92 7.48 8.34
N GLU A 121 32.48 6.44 8.97
CA GLU A 121 32.12 5.06 8.65
C GLU A 121 30.64 4.76 8.97
N LEU A 122 30.14 5.23 10.10
CA LEU A 122 28.71 5.16 10.46
C LEU A 122 27.86 5.92 9.44
N GLY A 123 28.26 7.14 9.06
CA GLY A 123 27.59 7.93 8.02
C GLY A 123 27.56 7.23 6.67
N ARG A 124 28.65 6.57 6.28
CA ARG A 124 28.74 5.77 5.04
C ARG A 124 27.84 4.54 5.09
N ARG A 125 27.81 3.84 6.23
CA ARG A 125 26.92 2.67 6.45
C ARG A 125 25.45 3.07 6.55
N LEU A 126 25.15 4.24 7.10
CA LEU A 126 23.79 4.77 7.23
C LEU A 126 23.29 5.49 5.97
N GLY A 127 24.18 5.84 5.04
CA GLY A 127 23.88 6.57 3.81
C GLY A 127 23.74 5.70 2.56
N THR A 128 23.86 4.37 2.69
CA THR A 128 23.78 3.41 1.58
C THR A 128 22.62 2.42 1.77
N ASP A 129 22.05 1.96 0.67
CA ASP A 129 21.01 0.92 0.68
C ASP A 129 21.66 -0.46 0.81
N GLY A 130 21.28 -1.22 1.84
CA GLY A 130 21.91 -2.50 2.17
C GLY A 130 21.71 -3.60 1.11
N LEU A 131 20.73 -3.46 0.22
CA LEU A 131 20.47 -4.44 -0.84
C LEU A 131 21.26 -4.13 -2.12
N THR A 132 21.24 -2.86 -2.51
CA THR A 132 21.70 -2.40 -3.84
C THR A 132 23.06 -1.72 -3.82
N GLY A 133 23.53 -1.25 -2.66
CA GLY A 133 24.84 -0.60 -2.50
C GLY A 133 24.90 0.86 -2.93
N VAL A 134 23.89 1.36 -3.65
CA VAL A 134 23.78 2.79 -4.00
C VAL A 134 23.39 3.62 -2.78
N ALA A 135 23.33 4.95 -2.91
CA ALA A 135 22.91 5.81 -1.80
C ALA A 135 21.48 5.44 -1.34
N ASN A 136 21.19 5.57 -0.05
CA ASN A 136 19.80 5.53 0.40
C ASN A 136 19.25 6.96 0.54
N ARG A 137 18.01 7.10 1.02
CA ARG A 137 17.39 8.41 1.24
C ARG A 137 18.24 9.34 2.13
N ALA A 138 18.86 8.82 3.19
CA ALA A 138 19.72 9.61 4.08
C ALA A 138 21.02 10.06 3.39
N GLY A 139 21.59 9.25 2.50
CA GLY A 139 22.75 9.62 1.69
C GLY A 139 22.43 10.59 0.55
N LEU A 140 21.21 10.57 0.02
CA LEU A 140 20.76 11.44 -1.07
C LEU A 140 20.50 12.87 -0.61
N LEU A 141 19.79 13.05 0.52
CA LEU A 141 19.28 14.36 0.94
C LEU A 141 20.37 15.45 1.04
N PRO A 142 21.52 15.22 1.70
CA PRO A 142 22.56 16.25 1.79
C PRO A 142 23.13 16.67 0.44
N ARG A 143 23.27 15.71 -0.50
CA ARG A 143 23.75 15.97 -1.87
C ARG A 143 22.76 16.81 -2.65
N LEU A 144 21.47 16.50 -2.54
CA LEU A 144 20.40 17.26 -3.19
C LEU A 144 20.31 18.70 -2.64
N GLU A 145 20.48 18.88 -1.33
CA GLU A 145 20.56 20.22 -0.73
C GLU A 145 21.79 21.00 -1.23
N GLN A 146 22.95 20.36 -1.31
CA GLN A 146 24.17 20.98 -1.83
C GLN A 146 23.99 21.39 -3.29
N ALA A 147 23.43 20.50 -4.13
CA ALA A 147 23.12 20.79 -5.52
C ALA A 147 22.14 21.98 -5.65
N ALA A 148 21.09 22.03 -4.82
CA ALA A 148 20.14 23.13 -4.82
C ALA A 148 20.76 24.46 -4.38
N ARG A 149 21.71 24.47 -3.43
CA ARG A 149 22.43 25.70 -3.03
C ARG A 149 23.32 26.25 -4.14
N GLY A 150 23.95 25.36 -4.92
CA GLY A 150 24.86 25.70 -6.03
C GLY A 150 24.19 25.83 -7.40
N ALA A 151 22.89 25.55 -7.50
CA ALA A 151 22.17 25.54 -8.78
C ALA A 151 22.11 26.94 -9.41
N PRO A 152 22.27 27.06 -10.74
CA PRO A 152 22.12 28.32 -11.43
C PRO A 152 20.64 28.74 -11.51
N ASP A 153 20.39 30.04 -11.70
CA ASP A 153 19.04 30.57 -11.92
C ASP A 153 18.51 30.22 -13.33
N SER A 154 19.40 30.01 -14.31
CA SER A 154 19.08 29.61 -15.68
C SER A 154 20.22 28.82 -16.34
N GLY A 155 19.90 28.06 -17.40
CA GLY A 155 20.86 27.22 -18.14
C GLY A 155 21.07 25.83 -17.53
N PRO A 156 22.09 25.08 -18.01
CA PRO A 156 22.37 23.72 -17.53
C PRO A 156 22.74 23.71 -16.04
N GLY A 157 22.10 22.83 -15.29
CA GLY A 157 22.23 22.75 -13.84
C GLY A 157 21.88 21.36 -13.33
N PRO A 158 21.76 21.15 -12.01
CA PRO A 158 21.46 19.84 -11.48
C PRO A 158 20.04 19.41 -11.87
N VAL A 159 19.85 18.14 -12.18
CA VAL A 159 18.55 17.57 -12.54
C VAL A 159 18.26 16.35 -11.69
N LEU A 160 17.09 16.34 -11.07
CA LEU A 160 16.59 15.24 -10.25
C LEU A 160 15.62 14.39 -11.09
N MET A 161 15.80 13.08 -11.07
CA MET A 161 14.89 12.11 -11.67
C MET A 161 14.42 11.14 -10.61
N PHE A 162 13.11 11.01 -10.45
CA PHE A 162 12.48 10.04 -9.56
C PHE A 162 11.89 8.92 -10.42
N LEU A 163 12.28 7.68 -10.17
CA LEU A 163 11.92 6.51 -10.96
C LEU A 163 11.21 5.49 -10.07
N ASP A 164 10.20 4.84 -10.62
CA ASP A 164 9.52 3.70 -10.00
C ASP A 164 9.34 2.59 -11.03
N LEU A 165 9.67 1.36 -10.63
CA LEU A 165 9.61 0.20 -11.51
C LEU A 165 8.17 -0.27 -11.73
N ASP A 166 7.71 -0.19 -12.97
CA ASP A 166 6.34 -0.53 -13.34
C ASP A 166 6.07 -2.02 -13.09
N GLY A 167 5.09 -2.31 -12.24
CA GLY A 167 4.63 -3.68 -12.02
C GLY A 167 5.62 -4.57 -11.25
N PHE A 168 6.57 -3.99 -10.51
CA PHE A 168 7.52 -4.76 -9.69
C PHE A 168 6.86 -5.73 -8.71
N LYS A 169 5.71 -5.36 -8.13
CA LYS A 169 4.92 -6.27 -7.28
C LYS A 169 4.56 -7.57 -8.00
N THR A 170 4.17 -7.50 -9.28
CA THR A 170 3.85 -8.68 -10.10
C THR A 170 5.06 -9.59 -10.27
N VAL A 171 6.27 -9.02 -10.36
CA VAL A 171 7.52 -9.80 -10.41
C VAL A 171 7.72 -10.56 -9.10
N ASN A 172 7.53 -9.90 -7.95
CA ASN A 172 7.61 -10.55 -6.64
C ASN A 172 6.56 -11.63 -6.46
N ASP A 173 5.31 -11.35 -6.83
CA ASP A 173 4.20 -12.28 -6.66
C ASP A 173 4.37 -13.53 -7.55
N ARG A 174 4.98 -13.38 -8.74
CA ARG A 174 5.19 -14.48 -9.68
C ARG A 174 6.48 -15.27 -9.46
N TYR A 175 7.59 -14.60 -9.16
CA TYR A 175 8.94 -15.21 -9.12
C TYR A 175 9.58 -15.20 -7.72
N GLY A 176 8.91 -14.61 -6.73
CA GLY A 176 9.36 -14.52 -5.34
C GLY A 176 10.28 -13.33 -5.06
N HIS A 177 10.42 -12.98 -3.78
CA HIS A 177 11.21 -11.82 -3.35
C HIS A 177 12.70 -11.90 -3.75
N ALA A 178 13.31 -13.08 -3.74
CA ALA A 178 14.70 -13.23 -4.17
C ALA A 178 14.92 -12.86 -5.66
N ALA A 179 13.89 -13.05 -6.49
CA ALA A 179 13.90 -12.58 -7.87
C ALA A 179 13.77 -11.05 -7.94
N GLY A 180 12.86 -10.46 -7.17
CA GLY A 180 12.75 -9.00 -7.05
C GLY A 180 14.05 -8.35 -6.58
N ASP A 181 14.72 -8.93 -5.59
CA ASP A 181 16.01 -8.47 -5.09
C ASP A 181 17.11 -8.48 -6.17
N ARG A 182 17.08 -9.45 -7.09
CA ARG A 182 18.00 -9.48 -8.24
C ARG A 182 17.69 -8.37 -9.24
N VAL A 183 16.40 -8.13 -9.51
CA VAL A 183 15.96 -7.02 -10.36
C VAL A 183 16.42 -5.69 -9.76
N LEU A 184 16.19 -5.44 -8.47
CA LEU A 184 16.59 -4.20 -7.80
C LEU A 184 18.10 -3.97 -7.85
N ARG A 185 18.91 -5.00 -7.62
CA ARG A 185 20.37 -4.91 -7.78
C ARG A 185 20.78 -4.62 -9.22
N GLY A 186 20.13 -5.26 -10.19
CA GLY A 186 20.38 -5.04 -11.61
C GLY A 186 20.05 -3.63 -12.05
N VAL A 187 18.90 -3.09 -11.62
CA VAL A 187 18.49 -1.70 -11.85
C VAL A 187 19.51 -0.75 -11.24
N ALA A 188 19.87 -0.95 -9.98
CA ALA A 188 20.84 -0.09 -9.31
C ALA A 188 22.19 -0.07 -10.04
N ALA A 189 22.72 -1.23 -10.43
CA ALA A 189 23.97 -1.33 -11.16
C ALA A 189 23.90 -0.69 -12.56
N HIS A 190 22.77 -0.87 -13.25
CA HIS A 190 22.54 -0.22 -14.55
C HIS A 190 22.52 1.30 -14.41
N LEU A 191 21.69 1.83 -13.51
CA LEU A 191 21.61 3.27 -13.26
C LEU A 191 22.98 3.83 -12.86
N ASP A 192 23.69 3.17 -11.96
CA ASP A 192 25.01 3.62 -11.51
C ASP A 192 26.02 3.65 -12.66
N ALA A 193 26.02 2.64 -13.53
CA ALA A 193 26.87 2.59 -14.71
C ALA A 193 26.59 3.73 -15.70
N VAL A 194 25.32 4.04 -15.96
CA VAL A 194 24.93 5.14 -16.86
C VAL A 194 25.26 6.51 -16.24
N VAL A 195 25.13 6.65 -14.91
CA VAL A 195 25.38 7.90 -14.15
C VAL A 195 26.85 8.14 -13.84
N THR A 196 27.69 7.11 -13.86
CA THR A 196 29.07 7.14 -13.37
C THR A 196 29.82 8.42 -13.77
N GLY A 197 30.31 9.17 -12.76
CA GLY A 197 31.07 10.41 -12.94
C GLY A 197 30.25 11.66 -13.26
N ARG A 198 28.92 11.56 -13.36
CA ARG A 198 28.01 12.66 -13.74
C ARG A 198 26.91 12.94 -12.70
N GLY A 199 26.84 12.15 -11.63
CA GLY A 199 25.79 12.30 -10.64
C GLY A 199 25.79 11.23 -9.54
N THR A 200 24.66 11.11 -8.87
CA THR A 200 24.41 10.16 -7.78
C THR A 200 23.15 9.34 -8.05
N VAL A 201 23.23 8.03 -7.83
CA VAL A 201 22.07 7.13 -7.78
C VAL A 201 21.72 6.83 -6.33
N ALA A 202 20.43 6.82 -6.03
CA ALA A 202 19.91 6.44 -4.74
C ALA A 202 18.68 5.53 -4.86
N ARG A 203 18.48 4.65 -3.89
CA ARG A 203 17.24 3.91 -3.68
C ARG A 203 16.55 4.47 -2.44
N VAL A 204 15.35 5.01 -2.60
CA VAL A 204 14.67 5.75 -1.52
C VAL A 204 13.64 4.91 -0.76
N GLY A 205 13.13 3.84 -1.38
CA GLY A 205 12.23 2.86 -0.77
C GLY A 205 11.79 1.83 -1.81
N GLY A 206 11.35 0.64 -1.39
CA GLY A 206 10.72 -0.35 -2.27
C GLY A 206 11.42 -0.53 -3.63
N ASP A 207 10.73 -0.16 -4.70
CA ASP A 207 11.10 -0.12 -6.11
C ASP A 207 11.39 1.29 -6.64
N GLU A 208 11.56 2.26 -5.75
CA GLU A 208 11.78 3.67 -6.06
C GLU A 208 13.27 4.02 -6.05
N PHE A 209 13.74 4.56 -7.16
CA PHE A 209 15.08 5.06 -7.37
C PHE A 209 15.07 6.56 -7.63
N VAL A 210 16.15 7.23 -7.26
CA VAL A 210 16.36 8.64 -7.53
C VAL A 210 17.74 8.82 -8.14
N VAL A 211 17.80 9.54 -9.25
CA VAL A 211 19.05 9.94 -9.90
C VAL A 211 19.18 11.45 -9.81
N LEU A 212 20.30 11.92 -9.27
CA LEU A 212 20.68 13.33 -9.29
C LEU A 212 21.85 13.51 -10.24
N LEU A 213 21.62 14.14 -11.39
CA LEU A 213 22.69 14.56 -12.29
C LEU A 213 23.25 15.90 -11.81
N ASP A 214 24.56 16.03 -11.74
CA ASP A 214 25.23 17.23 -11.22
C ASP A 214 25.07 18.43 -12.16
N ARG A 215 25.08 18.15 -13.47
CA ARG A 215 24.90 19.16 -14.52
C ARG A 215 24.33 18.52 -15.78
N SER A 216 23.12 18.93 -16.15
CA SER A 216 22.42 18.49 -17.35
C SER A 216 21.53 19.62 -17.84
N ASP A 217 21.25 19.66 -19.14
CA ASP A 217 20.08 20.37 -19.63
C ASP A 217 18.83 19.48 -19.61
N GLU A 218 17.66 20.06 -19.92
CA GLU A 218 16.38 19.33 -19.91
C GLU A 218 16.34 18.23 -20.99
N GLN A 219 16.94 18.45 -22.16
CA GLN A 219 16.91 17.50 -23.28
C GLN A 219 17.79 16.28 -22.97
N GLU A 220 19.00 16.51 -22.45
CA GLU A 220 19.91 15.48 -21.97
C GLU A 220 19.26 14.65 -20.84
N ALA A 221 18.58 15.31 -19.90
CA ALA A 221 17.90 14.61 -18.81
C ALA A 221 16.73 13.75 -19.31
N VAL A 222 15.96 14.23 -20.30
CA VAL A 222 14.89 13.44 -20.92
C VAL A 222 15.45 12.24 -21.68
N ALA A 223 16.52 12.43 -22.46
CA ALA A 223 17.17 11.34 -23.19
C ALA A 223 17.74 10.29 -22.22
N PHE A 224 18.40 10.73 -21.16
CA PHE A 224 18.87 9.85 -20.08
C PHE A 224 17.70 9.09 -19.45
N ALA A 225 16.60 9.78 -19.11
CA ALA A 225 15.45 9.13 -18.50
C ALA A 225 14.83 8.08 -19.44
N GLN A 226 14.80 8.33 -20.74
CA GLN A 226 14.31 7.38 -21.74
C GLN A 226 15.16 6.10 -21.82
N GLU A 227 16.48 6.21 -21.66
CA GLU A 227 17.38 5.07 -21.54
C GLU A 227 17.11 4.30 -20.22
N ALA A 228 16.93 5.03 -19.13
CA ALA A 228 16.73 4.46 -17.79
C ALA A 228 15.36 3.76 -17.59
N VAL A 229 14.32 4.08 -18.39
CA VAL A 229 12.96 3.53 -18.22
C VAL A 229 12.71 2.19 -18.90
N ASN A 230 13.63 1.69 -19.75
CA ASN A 230 13.44 0.43 -20.49
C ASN A 230 14.54 -0.58 -20.16
N LEU A 231 14.27 -1.48 -19.21
CA LEU A 231 15.26 -2.45 -18.73
C LEU A 231 14.79 -3.89 -18.97
N GLU A 232 15.70 -4.75 -19.40
CA GLU A 232 15.45 -6.19 -19.56
C GLU A 232 16.35 -6.96 -18.61
N PHE A 233 15.74 -7.82 -17.79
CA PHE A 233 16.45 -8.66 -16.82
C PHE A 233 16.17 -10.12 -17.08
N THR A 234 17.19 -10.96 -16.97
CA THR A 234 16.97 -12.41 -16.93
C THR A 234 16.79 -12.85 -15.47
N VAL A 235 15.64 -13.44 -15.15
CA VAL A 235 15.29 -13.90 -13.81
C VAL A 235 14.90 -15.38 -13.89
N ALA A 236 15.66 -16.25 -13.21
CA ALA A 236 15.39 -17.70 -13.18
C ALA A 236 15.34 -18.38 -14.57
N GLY A 237 16.03 -17.82 -15.57
CA GLY A 237 16.05 -18.34 -16.95
C GLY A 237 15.03 -17.69 -17.88
N ASP A 238 14.09 -16.91 -17.36
CA ASP A 238 13.12 -16.15 -18.15
C ASP A 238 13.60 -14.70 -18.37
N VAL A 239 13.36 -14.15 -19.55
CA VAL A 239 13.54 -12.71 -19.82
C VAL A 239 12.33 -11.95 -19.30
N VAL A 240 12.52 -11.21 -18.21
CA VAL A 240 11.55 -10.31 -17.60
C VAL A 240 11.87 -8.89 -18.02
N ARG A 241 11.02 -8.29 -18.85
CA ARG A 241 11.09 -6.88 -19.18
C ARG A 241 10.49 -6.06 -18.03
N VAL A 242 11.28 -5.15 -17.47
CA VAL A 242 10.88 -4.23 -16.40
C VAL A 242 11.00 -2.82 -16.95
N THR A 243 9.88 -2.11 -17.02
CA THR A 243 9.89 -0.69 -17.38
C THR A 243 9.89 0.16 -16.11
N ALA A 244 10.19 1.45 -16.23
CA ALA A 244 10.02 2.41 -15.16
C ALA A 244 9.20 3.61 -15.63
N SER A 245 8.47 4.21 -14.70
CA SER A 245 7.91 5.54 -14.86
C SER A 245 8.84 6.54 -14.20
N ALA A 246 9.15 7.65 -14.88
CA ALA A 246 10.10 8.64 -14.36
C ALA A 246 9.52 10.06 -14.32
N GLY A 247 9.84 10.79 -13.26
CA GLY A 247 9.54 12.21 -13.11
C GLY A 247 10.83 13.03 -13.04
N ILE A 248 10.97 14.01 -13.92
CA ILE A 248 12.17 14.84 -14.05
C ILE A 248 11.91 16.22 -13.44
N MET A 249 12.80 16.70 -12.59
CA MET A 249 12.73 18.03 -11.97
C MET A 249 14.08 18.74 -12.10
N VAL A 250 14.09 19.86 -12.83
CA VAL A 250 15.27 20.75 -12.90
C VAL A 250 15.44 21.42 -11.54
N VAL A 251 16.61 21.25 -10.93
CA VAL A 251 16.92 21.83 -9.63
C VAL A 251 17.30 23.30 -9.81
N ARG A 252 16.67 24.18 -9.04
CA ARG A 252 16.98 25.62 -9.00
C ARG A 252 17.30 26.06 -7.58
N ARG A 253 17.98 27.21 -7.47
CA ARG A 253 18.31 27.82 -6.20
C ARG A 253 17.07 28.12 -5.37
N GLY A 254 17.15 27.85 -4.07
CA GLY A 254 16.09 28.15 -3.10
C GLY A 254 15.08 27.03 -2.87
N TYR A 255 15.10 25.96 -3.66
CA TYR A 255 14.31 24.77 -3.34
C TYR A 255 14.93 23.94 -2.21
N ARG A 256 14.06 23.32 -1.40
CA ARG A 256 14.46 22.32 -0.40
C ARG A 256 14.40 20.92 -1.02
N ALA A 257 15.23 20.01 -0.52
CA ALA A 257 15.34 18.64 -1.02
C ALA A 257 13.99 17.91 -1.04
N GLU A 258 13.18 18.05 0.01
CA GLU A 258 11.85 17.43 0.10
C GLU A 258 10.88 17.97 -0.96
N SER A 259 10.95 19.26 -1.26
CA SER A 259 10.09 19.86 -2.30
C SER A 259 10.48 19.39 -3.70
N LEU A 260 11.77 19.20 -3.96
CA LEU A 260 12.26 18.67 -5.23
C LEU A 260 11.82 17.22 -5.43
N LEU A 261 11.99 16.37 -4.39
CA LEU A 261 11.54 14.99 -4.41
C LEU A 261 10.03 14.90 -4.64
N HIS A 262 9.24 15.70 -3.93
CA HIS A 262 7.78 15.72 -4.10
C HIS A 262 7.37 16.14 -5.51
N ARG A 263 8.01 17.16 -6.10
CA ARG A 263 7.70 17.60 -7.48
C ARG A 263 8.09 16.54 -8.51
N ALA A 264 9.24 15.90 -8.35
CA ALA A 264 9.65 14.79 -9.21
C ALA A 264 8.67 13.60 -9.09
N ASP A 265 8.23 13.27 -7.87
CA ASP A 265 7.20 12.25 -7.62
C ASP A 265 5.86 12.57 -8.32
N LEU A 266 5.37 13.81 -8.25
CA LEU A 266 4.17 14.22 -9.00
C LEU A 266 4.31 14.02 -10.51
N ALA A 267 5.50 14.26 -11.07
CA ALA A 267 5.78 14.03 -12.48
C ALA A 267 5.84 12.55 -12.84
N MET A 268 6.46 11.74 -11.99
CA MET A 268 6.45 10.29 -12.11
C MET A 268 5.02 9.73 -12.02
N TYR A 269 4.20 10.25 -11.10
CA TYR A 269 2.79 9.89 -10.99
C TYR A 269 2.01 10.19 -12.26
N ARG A 270 2.24 11.36 -12.89
CA ARG A 270 1.65 11.66 -14.21
C ARG A 270 2.09 10.63 -15.24
N ALA A 271 3.37 10.27 -15.30
CA ALA A 271 3.86 9.24 -16.21
C ALA A 271 3.14 7.89 -16.01
N LYS A 272 2.94 7.47 -14.75
CA LYS A 272 2.18 6.25 -14.44
C LYS A 272 0.73 6.33 -14.93
N ALA A 273 0.10 7.47 -14.77
CA ALA A 273 -1.29 7.68 -15.17
C ALA A 273 -1.48 7.82 -16.69
N THR A 274 -0.46 8.28 -17.42
CA THR A 274 -0.50 8.51 -18.88
C THR A 274 0.09 7.36 -19.69
N GLY A 275 0.28 6.18 -19.10
CA GLY A 275 0.63 4.97 -19.84
C GLY A 275 1.85 4.19 -19.35
N ARG A 276 2.56 4.66 -18.31
CA ARG A 276 3.80 4.06 -17.78
C ARG A 276 4.94 4.00 -18.80
N ALA A 277 6.11 3.47 -18.43
CA ALA A 277 7.26 3.27 -19.31
C ALA A 277 7.78 4.53 -20.04
N HIS A 278 7.62 5.70 -19.43
CA HIS A 278 8.12 6.96 -19.97
C HIS A 278 8.46 7.95 -18.86
N ALA A 279 9.14 9.03 -19.27
CA ALA A 279 9.50 10.13 -18.39
C ALA A 279 8.61 11.36 -18.63
N VAL A 280 8.28 12.08 -17.56
CA VAL A 280 7.56 13.35 -17.61
C VAL A 280 8.38 14.42 -16.88
N VAL A 281 8.54 15.58 -17.51
CA VAL A 281 9.18 16.74 -16.86
C VAL A 281 8.14 17.48 -16.01
N TYR A 282 8.51 17.80 -14.77
CA TYR A 282 7.70 18.61 -13.89
C TYR A 282 7.51 20.01 -14.46
N ARG A 283 6.27 20.48 -14.44
CA ARG A 283 5.82 21.82 -14.78
C ARG A 283 4.83 22.27 -13.70
N ASP A 284 4.67 23.57 -13.46
CA ASP A 284 3.84 24.02 -12.32
C ASP A 284 2.34 23.69 -12.47
N ASP A 285 1.84 23.47 -13.70
CA ASP A 285 0.47 23.01 -14.00
C ASP A 285 0.17 21.58 -13.52
N LEU A 286 1.20 20.81 -13.14
CA LEU A 286 1.04 19.43 -12.69
C LEU A 286 0.24 19.31 -11.40
N GLN A 287 0.36 20.29 -10.51
CA GLN A 287 -0.37 20.28 -9.25
C GLN A 287 -1.89 20.35 -9.51
N ASP A 288 -2.30 21.21 -10.44
CA ASP A 288 -3.69 21.33 -10.87
C ASP A 288 -4.16 20.06 -11.58
N TRP A 289 -3.31 19.46 -12.41
CA TRP A 289 -3.61 18.19 -13.07
C TRP A 289 -3.86 17.06 -12.07
N VAL A 290 -3.02 16.92 -11.03
CA VAL A 290 -3.18 15.89 -9.98
C VAL A 290 -4.48 16.09 -9.22
N LEU A 291 -4.81 17.34 -8.86
CA LEU A 291 -6.07 17.67 -8.19
C LEU A 291 -7.29 17.32 -9.08
N ALA A 292 -7.26 17.74 -10.35
CA ALA A 292 -8.32 17.46 -11.30
C ALA A 292 -8.52 15.94 -11.49
N ARG A 293 -7.41 15.19 -11.60
CA ARG A 293 -7.44 13.73 -11.74
C ARG A 293 -8.04 13.04 -10.51
N LYS A 294 -7.71 13.50 -9.30
CA LYS A 294 -8.29 12.96 -8.07
C LYS A 294 -9.81 13.16 -8.04
N LEU A 295 -10.28 14.39 -8.33
CA LEU A 295 -11.71 14.69 -8.39
C LEU A 295 -12.44 13.85 -9.45
N GLU A 296 -11.80 13.57 -10.58
CA GLU A 296 -12.35 12.69 -11.62
C GLU A 296 -12.50 11.25 -11.12
N VAL A 297 -11.48 10.70 -10.47
CA VAL A 297 -11.51 9.34 -9.90
C VAL A 297 -12.61 9.23 -8.83
N ASP A 298 -12.71 10.21 -7.94
CA ASP A 298 -13.75 10.24 -6.89
C ASP A 298 -15.15 10.26 -7.51
N ARG A 299 -15.39 11.10 -8.53
CA ARG A 299 -16.68 11.14 -9.26
C ARG A 299 -17.01 9.83 -9.97
N LEU A 300 -16.02 9.17 -10.57
CA LEU A 300 -16.22 7.88 -11.23
C LEU A 300 -16.56 6.79 -10.22
N ALA A 301 -15.93 6.82 -9.04
CA ALA A 301 -16.23 5.88 -7.96
C ALA A 301 -17.67 6.06 -7.45
N GLU A 302 -18.12 7.29 -7.22
CA GLU A 302 -19.51 7.59 -6.84
C GLU A 302 -20.51 7.11 -7.90
N ARG A 303 -20.21 7.35 -9.18
CA ARG A 303 -21.07 6.90 -10.29
C ARG A 303 -21.15 5.38 -10.40
N LEU A 304 -20.03 4.67 -10.20
CA LEU A 304 -20.00 3.21 -10.18
C LEU A 304 -20.87 2.65 -9.06
N GLU A 305 -20.81 3.25 -7.87
CA GLU A 305 -21.63 2.83 -6.74
C GLU A 305 -23.12 3.08 -6.99
N HIS A 306 -23.48 4.24 -7.56
CA HIS A 306 -24.86 4.50 -7.96
C HIS A 306 -25.37 3.48 -8.99
N MET A 307 -24.58 3.19 -10.02
CA MET A 307 -24.95 2.18 -11.02
C MET A 307 -25.07 0.77 -10.42
N ARG A 308 -24.25 0.44 -9.41
CA ARG A 308 -24.35 -0.83 -8.68
C ARG A 308 -25.69 -0.94 -7.94
N LEU A 309 -26.07 0.09 -7.19
CA LEU A 309 -27.34 0.14 -6.47
C LEU A 309 -28.55 0.11 -7.41
N GLU A 310 -28.50 0.86 -8.51
CA GLU A 310 -29.56 0.85 -9.52
C GLU A 310 -29.71 -0.53 -10.17
N LYS A 311 -28.59 -1.19 -10.50
CA LYS A 311 -28.61 -2.57 -11.00
C LYS A 311 -29.21 -3.54 -9.99
N GLU A 312 -28.88 -3.42 -8.71
CA GLU A 312 -29.43 -4.26 -7.64
C GLU A 312 -30.94 -4.08 -7.51
N ALA A 313 -31.42 -2.83 -7.51
CA ALA A 313 -32.85 -2.53 -7.47
C ALA A 313 -33.60 -3.09 -8.69
N LEU A 314 -33.02 -3.01 -9.89
CA LEU A 314 -33.60 -3.59 -11.11
C LEU A 314 -33.67 -5.12 -11.04
N VAL A 315 -32.62 -5.77 -10.53
CA VAL A 315 -32.62 -7.23 -10.34
C VAL A 315 -33.69 -7.63 -9.33
N GLU A 316 -33.79 -6.93 -8.20
CA GLU A 316 -34.80 -7.21 -7.18
C GLU A 316 -36.21 -7.03 -7.75
N ALA A 317 -36.49 -5.92 -8.43
CA ALA A 317 -37.79 -5.69 -9.08
C ALA A 317 -38.14 -6.74 -10.14
N ALA A 318 -37.14 -7.27 -10.85
CA ALA A 318 -37.33 -8.30 -11.87
C ALA A 318 -37.45 -9.73 -11.30
N THR A 319 -37.04 -9.97 -10.05
CA THR A 319 -36.94 -11.32 -9.46
C THR A 319 -37.79 -11.52 -8.21
N ILE A 320 -38.38 -10.47 -7.64
CA ILE A 320 -39.22 -10.54 -6.44
C ILE A 320 -40.67 -10.21 -6.79
N ASP A 321 -41.59 -11.01 -6.28
CA ASP A 321 -43.03 -10.76 -6.32
C ASP A 321 -43.42 -9.67 -5.32
N GLN A 322 -43.99 -8.57 -5.84
CA GLN A 322 -44.36 -7.38 -5.05
C GLN A 322 -45.44 -7.63 -3.99
N ARG A 323 -46.23 -8.72 -4.09
CA ARG A 323 -47.32 -9.00 -3.13
C ARG A 323 -46.84 -9.79 -1.92
N THR A 324 -45.92 -10.71 -2.14
CA THR A 324 -45.49 -11.66 -1.11
C THR A 324 -44.08 -11.41 -0.60
N GLY A 325 -43.25 -10.68 -1.37
CA GLY A 325 -41.82 -10.51 -1.10
C GLY A 325 -41.00 -11.78 -1.36
N LEU A 326 -41.62 -12.81 -1.93
CA LEU A 326 -40.94 -14.02 -2.36
C LEU A 326 -40.37 -13.85 -3.77
N PRO A 327 -39.31 -14.58 -4.12
CA PRO A 327 -38.88 -14.71 -5.50
C PRO A 327 -40.03 -15.09 -6.47
N ASN A 328 -40.02 -14.51 -7.67
CA ASN A 328 -41.05 -14.66 -8.69
C ASN A 328 -40.70 -15.83 -9.66
N PRO A 329 -41.51 -16.08 -10.71
CA PRO A 329 -41.26 -17.18 -11.64
C PRO A 329 -39.93 -17.07 -12.39
N ALA A 330 -39.52 -15.85 -12.78
CA ALA A 330 -38.25 -15.66 -13.46
C ALA A 330 -37.05 -16.02 -12.55
N ALA A 331 -37.16 -15.77 -11.25
CA ALA A 331 -36.16 -16.22 -10.28
C ALA A 331 -36.16 -17.73 -10.09
N PHE A 332 -37.34 -18.37 -10.13
CA PHE A 332 -37.47 -19.82 -10.06
C PHE A 332 -36.78 -20.49 -11.25
N ASP A 333 -37.06 -20.04 -12.48
CA ASP A 333 -36.45 -20.60 -13.69
C ASP A 333 -34.92 -20.54 -13.64
N ALA A 334 -34.36 -19.39 -13.22
CA ALA A 334 -32.92 -19.20 -13.09
C ALA A 334 -32.28 -20.12 -12.02
N ASP A 335 -32.92 -20.29 -10.87
CA ASP A 335 -32.43 -21.16 -9.79
C ASP A 335 -32.56 -22.64 -10.16
N HIS A 336 -33.65 -23.02 -10.86
CA HIS A 336 -33.83 -24.37 -11.39
C HIS A 336 -32.73 -24.72 -12.39
N ASP A 337 -32.43 -23.84 -13.33
CA ASP A 337 -31.35 -24.03 -14.30
C ASP A 337 -29.98 -24.21 -13.62
N LEU A 338 -29.71 -23.42 -12.57
CA LEU A 338 -28.49 -23.57 -11.78
C LEU A 338 -28.45 -24.92 -11.05
N GLN A 339 -29.58 -25.34 -10.47
CA GLN A 339 -29.68 -26.62 -9.77
C GLN A 339 -29.47 -27.79 -10.73
N ASN A 340 -30.05 -27.73 -11.94
CA ASN A 340 -29.86 -28.73 -12.97
C ASN A 340 -28.40 -28.87 -13.41
N ARG A 341 -27.69 -27.74 -13.60
CA ARG A 341 -26.27 -27.76 -13.97
C ARG A 341 -25.36 -28.42 -12.93
N ARG A 342 -25.80 -28.51 -11.67
CA ARG A 342 -25.06 -29.22 -10.61
C ARG A 342 -25.09 -30.73 -10.77
N GLY A 343 -25.98 -31.27 -11.61
CA GLY A 343 -26.02 -32.70 -11.92
C GLY A 343 -26.46 -33.59 -10.76
N ARG A 344 -27.22 -33.06 -9.79
CA ARG A 344 -27.69 -33.80 -8.61
C ARG A 344 -29.21 -33.88 -8.57
N PRO A 345 -29.80 -34.97 -8.05
CA PRO A 345 -31.23 -35.06 -7.83
C PRO A 345 -31.73 -33.93 -6.95
N TYR A 346 -32.92 -33.43 -7.25
CA TYR A 346 -33.63 -32.44 -6.46
C TYR A 346 -35.13 -32.72 -6.53
N SER A 347 -35.89 -32.10 -5.63
CA SER A 347 -37.34 -32.19 -5.66
C SER A 347 -37.97 -30.82 -5.73
N LEU A 348 -39.18 -30.75 -6.28
CA LEU A 348 -40.00 -29.55 -6.36
C LEU A 348 -41.34 -29.79 -5.67
N LEU A 349 -41.78 -28.83 -4.87
CA LEU A 349 -43.17 -28.74 -4.40
C LEU A 349 -43.89 -27.71 -5.26
N LEU A 350 -45.08 -28.05 -5.74
CA LEU A 350 -46.07 -27.11 -6.26
C LEU A 350 -47.22 -27.06 -5.25
N VAL A 351 -47.42 -25.88 -4.67
CA VAL A 351 -48.35 -25.64 -3.56
C VAL A 351 -49.44 -24.69 -4.07
N ASP A 352 -50.69 -25.05 -3.88
CA ASP A 352 -51.82 -24.23 -4.28
C ASP A 352 -52.80 -24.06 -3.12
N ILE A 353 -53.34 -22.85 -2.99
CA ILE A 353 -54.28 -22.52 -1.91
C ILE A 353 -55.66 -23.07 -2.25
N ASP A 354 -56.17 -23.95 -1.39
CA ASP A 354 -57.49 -24.53 -1.55
C ASP A 354 -58.58 -23.45 -1.48
N HIS A 355 -59.51 -23.50 -2.43
CA HIS A 355 -60.70 -22.63 -2.46
C HIS A 355 -60.39 -21.12 -2.50
N PHE A 356 -59.23 -20.69 -3.01
CA PHE A 356 -58.84 -19.28 -2.96
C PHE A 356 -59.74 -18.33 -3.79
N HIS A 357 -60.37 -18.81 -4.86
CA HIS A 357 -61.41 -18.05 -5.56
C HIS A 357 -62.59 -17.72 -4.63
N ASP A 358 -63.07 -18.70 -3.87
CA ASP A 358 -64.15 -18.53 -2.89
C ASP A 358 -63.69 -17.60 -1.76
N TYR A 359 -62.43 -17.71 -1.33
CA TYR A 359 -61.82 -16.81 -0.37
C TYR A 359 -61.88 -15.35 -0.84
N ASN A 360 -61.42 -15.05 -2.05
CA ASN A 360 -61.45 -13.69 -2.59
C ASN A 360 -62.87 -13.16 -2.76
N THR A 361 -63.83 -14.03 -3.09
CA THR A 361 -65.24 -13.68 -3.21
C THR A 361 -65.85 -13.31 -1.86
N LEU A 362 -65.51 -14.04 -0.80
CA LEU A 362 -66.01 -13.83 0.55
C LEU A 362 -65.35 -12.64 1.27
N TYR A 363 -64.03 -12.51 1.16
CA TYR A 363 -63.22 -11.57 1.97
C TYR A 363 -62.69 -10.37 1.20
N ARG A 364 -62.94 -10.30 -0.12
CA ARG A 364 -62.45 -9.28 -1.05
C ARG A 364 -60.94 -9.38 -1.31
N TYR A 365 -60.53 -8.75 -2.41
CA TYR A 365 -59.18 -8.91 -2.98
C TYR A 365 -58.02 -8.48 -2.06
N LEU A 366 -58.20 -7.45 -1.24
CA LEU A 366 -57.16 -6.98 -0.31
C LEU A 366 -56.87 -8.00 0.80
N ALA A 367 -57.91 -8.70 1.30
CA ALA A 367 -57.72 -9.80 2.25
C ALA A 367 -57.00 -10.98 1.58
N GLY A 368 -57.26 -11.24 0.29
CA GLY A 368 -56.54 -12.21 -0.51
C GLY A 368 -55.04 -11.92 -0.62
N HIS A 369 -54.63 -10.65 -0.79
CA HIS A 369 -53.21 -10.27 -0.78
C HIS A 369 -52.55 -10.54 0.56
N GLU A 370 -53.24 -10.22 1.66
CA GLU A 370 -52.73 -10.50 2.99
C GLU A 370 -52.61 -12.01 3.25
N ALA A 371 -53.58 -12.80 2.78
CA ALA A 371 -53.55 -14.26 2.83
C ALA A 371 -52.35 -14.82 2.05
N LEU A 372 -52.12 -14.38 0.81
CA LEU A 372 -50.95 -14.78 0.01
C LEU A 372 -49.64 -14.47 0.74
N ARG A 373 -49.53 -13.31 1.38
CA ARG A 373 -48.33 -12.92 2.15
C ARG A 373 -48.12 -13.82 3.36
N LYS A 374 -49.19 -14.12 4.11
CA LYS A 374 -49.14 -15.00 5.30
C LYS A 374 -48.81 -16.45 4.91
N VAL A 375 -49.43 -16.97 3.84
CA VAL A 375 -49.13 -18.29 3.29
C VAL A 375 -47.68 -18.38 2.84
N GLY A 376 -47.20 -17.42 2.05
CA GLY A 376 -45.79 -17.38 1.61
C GLY A 376 -44.80 -17.37 2.79
N GLN A 377 -45.10 -16.63 3.86
CA GLN A 377 -44.29 -16.62 5.08
C GLN A 377 -44.35 -17.95 5.85
N ALA A 378 -45.51 -18.60 5.90
CA ALA A 378 -45.66 -19.91 6.52
C ALA A 378 -44.84 -20.97 5.78
N ILE A 379 -44.93 -21.01 4.44
CA ILE A 379 -44.12 -21.90 3.59
C ILE A 379 -42.62 -21.64 3.83
N ARG A 380 -42.19 -20.36 3.78
CA ARG A 380 -40.78 -19.98 3.93
C ARG A 380 -40.19 -20.39 5.29
N ARG A 381 -41.00 -20.37 6.37
CA ARG A 381 -40.58 -20.79 7.72
C ARG A 381 -40.58 -22.30 7.91
N ALA A 382 -41.34 -23.04 7.10
CA ALA A 382 -41.48 -24.49 7.19
C ALA A 382 -40.37 -25.27 6.45
N VAL A 383 -39.55 -24.59 5.65
CA VAL A 383 -38.49 -25.17 4.82
C VAL A 383 -37.11 -24.78 5.37
N ARG A 384 -36.05 -25.55 5.04
CA ARG A 384 -34.68 -25.22 5.49
C ARG A 384 -34.11 -24.04 4.72
N THR A 385 -33.01 -23.47 5.24
CA THR A 385 -32.34 -22.30 4.64
C THR A 385 -31.82 -22.55 3.22
N THR A 386 -31.46 -23.79 2.88
CA THR A 386 -31.01 -24.18 1.53
C THR A 386 -32.16 -24.39 0.55
N ASP A 387 -33.39 -24.57 1.04
CA ASP A 387 -34.57 -24.61 0.20
C ASP A 387 -35.00 -23.20 -0.15
N ARG A 388 -35.64 -23.03 -1.30
CA ARG A 388 -36.03 -21.71 -1.78
C ARG A 388 -37.49 -21.73 -2.19
N THR A 389 -38.24 -20.76 -1.70
CA THR A 389 -39.69 -20.62 -1.88
C THR A 389 -39.97 -19.50 -2.86
N TYR A 390 -40.87 -19.72 -3.81
CA TYR A 390 -41.23 -18.79 -4.86
C TYR A 390 -42.74 -18.63 -4.92
N ARG A 391 -43.21 -17.47 -5.41
CA ARG A 391 -44.60 -17.32 -5.86
C ARG A 391 -44.63 -17.53 -7.37
N TYR A 392 -45.24 -18.62 -7.82
CA TYR A 392 -45.19 -19.04 -9.22
C TYR A 392 -46.29 -18.39 -10.08
N GLY A 393 -47.45 -18.09 -9.50
CA GLY A 393 -48.53 -17.42 -10.21
C GLY A 393 -49.78 -17.38 -9.36
N GLY A 394 -50.71 -16.44 -9.58
CA GLY A 394 -52.01 -16.43 -8.90
C GLY A 394 -51.95 -16.73 -7.39
N GLU A 395 -52.40 -17.93 -7.03
CA GLU A 395 -52.41 -18.55 -5.69
C GLU A 395 -51.40 -19.71 -5.50
N GLU A 396 -50.55 -19.94 -6.50
CA GLU A 396 -49.57 -21.00 -6.56
C GLU A 396 -48.18 -20.54 -6.06
N PHE A 397 -47.57 -21.40 -5.25
CA PHE A 397 -46.21 -21.26 -4.75
C PHE A 397 -45.41 -22.49 -5.15
N THR A 398 -44.11 -22.30 -5.37
CA THR A 398 -43.20 -23.43 -5.57
C THR A 398 -42.11 -23.44 -4.51
N VAL A 399 -41.62 -24.64 -4.16
CA VAL A 399 -40.43 -24.79 -3.31
C VAL A 399 -39.44 -25.70 -3.99
N LEU A 400 -38.27 -25.16 -4.32
CA LEU A 400 -37.15 -25.93 -4.83
C LEU A 400 -36.37 -26.52 -3.64
N LEU A 401 -36.21 -27.84 -3.62
CA LEU A 401 -35.53 -28.61 -2.57
C LEU A 401 -34.26 -29.27 -3.14
N PRO A 402 -33.09 -28.60 -3.07
CA PRO A 402 -31.83 -29.17 -3.54
C PRO A 402 -31.46 -30.43 -2.76
N ASP A 403 -30.96 -31.48 -3.44
CA ASP A 403 -30.49 -32.71 -2.79
C ASP A 403 -31.55 -33.42 -1.92
N ALA A 404 -32.85 -33.18 -2.14
CA ALA A 404 -33.95 -33.89 -1.48
C ALA A 404 -34.57 -34.88 -2.46
N ARG A 405 -34.75 -36.14 -2.03
CA ARG A 405 -35.51 -37.15 -2.77
C ARG A 405 -36.98 -37.17 -2.36
N LEU A 406 -37.81 -37.90 -3.11
CA LEU A 406 -39.26 -37.88 -2.97
C LEU A 406 -39.73 -38.08 -1.52
N PRO A 407 -39.26 -39.08 -0.72
CA PRO A 407 -39.74 -39.25 0.66
C PRO A 407 -39.46 -38.05 1.55
N GLU A 408 -38.28 -37.45 1.42
CA GLU A 408 -37.88 -36.26 2.18
C GLU A 408 -38.68 -35.04 1.74
N ALA A 409 -38.87 -34.89 0.44
CA ALA A 409 -39.65 -33.81 -0.17
C ALA A 409 -41.14 -33.90 0.21
N THR A 410 -41.73 -35.09 0.26
CA THR A 410 -43.10 -35.32 0.74
C THR A 410 -43.22 -34.94 2.22
N ALA A 411 -42.23 -35.29 3.06
CA ALA A 411 -42.23 -34.85 4.45
C ALA A 411 -42.10 -33.33 4.60
N VAL A 412 -41.33 -32.66 3.72
CA VAL A 412 -41.32 -31.19 3.65
C VAL A 412 -42.69 -30.65 3.22
N GLY A 413 -43.33 -31.28 2.24
CA GLY A 413 -44.68 -30.93 1.77
C GLY A 413 -45.70 -30.98 2.91
N GLU A 414 -45.69 -32.02 3.74
CA GLU A 414 -46.61 -32.14 4.88
C GLU A 414 -46.34 -31.07 5.94
N ARG A 415 -45.06 -30.75 6.16
CA ARG A 415 -44.67 -29.66 7.06
C ARG A 415 -45.19 -28.31 6.58
N VAL A 416 -45.07 -28.05 5.28
CA VAL A 416 -45.59 -26.84 4.63
C VAL A 416 -47.11 -26.78 4.77
N ARG A 417 -47.80 -27.87 4.45
CA ARG A 417 -49.26 -27.98 4.55
C ARG A 417 -49.76 -27.67 5.95
N LEU A 418 -49.19 -28.35 6.95
CA LEU A 418 -49.52 -28.14 8.36
C LEU A 418 -49.19 -26.72 8.82
N ALA A 419 -48.07 -26.15 8.38
CA ALA A 419 -47.70 -24.78 8.75
C ALA A 419 -48.70 -23.73 8.21
N VAL A 420 -49.22 -23.94 7.00
CA VAL A 420 -50.26 -23.07 6.43
C VAL A 420 -51.58 -23.24 7.17
N GLU A 421 -52.02 -24.47 7.42
CA GLU A 421 -53.24 -24.74 8.20
C GLU A 421 -53.16 -24.14 9.63
N GLN A 422 -52.02 -24.30 10.30
CA GLN A 422 -51.74 -23.76 11.64
C GLN A 422 -51.59 -22.23 11.66
N SER A 423 -51.44 -21.57 10.49
CA SER A 423 -51.45 -20.11 10.42
C SER A 423 -52.81 -19.51 10.79
N GLY A 424 -53.88 -20.32 10.79
CA GLY A 424 -55.19 -19.96 11.32
C GLY A 424 -55.89 -18.85 10.52
N ILE A 425 -55.56 -18.68 9.24
CA ILE A 425 -56.22 -17.70 8.37
C ILE A 425 -57.66 -18.14 8.16
N GLU A 426 -58.63 -17.39 8.69
CA GLU A 426 -60.06 -17.72 8.61
C GLU A 426 -60.54 -17.85 7.16
N HIS A 427 -61.16 -18.98 6.82
CA HIS A 427 -61.82 -19.20 5.54
C HIS A 427 -63.12 -20.01 5.72
N ARG A 428 -64.25 -19.31 5.84
CA ARG A 428 -65.59 -19.92 6.02
C ARG A 428 -66.08 -20.77 4.85
N GLY A 429 -65.50 -20.55 3.65
CA GLY A 429 -65.79 -21.35 2.46
C GLY A 429 -65.05 -22.69 2.44
N ASN A 430 -64.05 -22.90 3.31
CA ASN A 430 -63.33 -24.16 3.42
C ASN A 430 -63.97 -25.04 4.51
N PRO A 431 -64.10 -26.37 4.34
CA PRO A 431 -64.72 -27.25 5.34
C PRO A 431 -64.09 -27.19 6.74
N GLY A 432 -62.80 -26.86 6.85
CA GLY A 432 -62.08 -26.70 8.12
C GLY A 432 -62.18 -25.30 8.75
N GLY A 433 -62.86 -24.35 8.12
CA GLY A 433 -62.99 -22.96 8.58
C GLY A 433 -61.70 -22.12 8.52
N VAL A 434 -60.59 -22.71 8.09
CA VAL A 434 -59.28 -22.07 7.88
C VAL A 434 -58.77 -22.33 6.48
N LEU A 435 -57.88 -21.50 5.97
CA LEU A 435 -57.23 -21.67 4.67
C LEU A 435 -56.25 -22.85 4.72
N THR A 436 -56.36 -23.75 3.75
CA THR A 436 -55.48 -24.93 3.58
C THR A 436 -54.79 -24.88 2.23
N VAL A 437 -53.81 -25.76 2.02
CA VAL A 437 -53.12 -25.91 0.75
C VAL A 437 -53.09 -27.37 0.33
N SER A 438 -53.15 -27.60 -0.98
CA SER A 438 -52.82 -28.88 -1.59
C SER A 438 -51.41 -28.81 -2.15
N VAL A 439 -50.64 -29.91 -2.06
CA VAL A 439 -49.23 -29.93 -2.48
C VAL A 439 -48.97 -31.10 -3.42
N GLY A 440 -48.48 -30.80 -4.63
CA GLY A 440 -47.86 -31.76 -5.53
C GLY A 440 -46.35 -31.79 -5.31
N VAL A 441 -45.77 -32.98 -5.13
CA VAL A 441 -44.33 -33.17 -4.96
C VAL A 441 -43.78 -33.98 -6.11
N VAL A 442 -42.69 -33.51 -6.71
CA VAL A 442 -41.99 -34.23 -7.77
C VAL A 442 -40.50 -34.36 -7.45
N GLU A 443 -39.95 -35.56 -7.58
CA GLU A 443 -38.49 -35.76 -7.66
C GLU A 443 -38.07 -35.64 -9.12
N ALA A 444 -37.12 -34.75 -9.38
CA ALA A 444 -36.58 -34.44 -10.70
C ALA A 444 -35.18 -35.03 -10.87
N GLU A 445 -34.98 -35.66 -12.02
CA GLU A 445 -33.67 -36.14 -12.44
C GLU A 445 -32.84 -35.01 -13.07
N PRO A 446 -31.50 -35.07 -12.95
CA PRO A 446 -30.63 -34.09 -13.59
C PRO A 446 -30.91 -33.96 -15.09
N GLY A 447 -31.17 -32.73 -15.54
CA GLY A 447 -31.40 -32.41 -16.96
C GLY A 447 -32.87 -32.33 -17.38
N ALA A 448 -33.83 -32.51 -16.45
CA ALA A 448 -35.25 -32.23 -16.71
C ALA A 448 -35.48 -30.73 -17.00
N THR A 449 -36.34 -30.38 -17.96
CA THR A 449 -36.65 -28.96 -18.21
C THR A 449 -37.59 -28.42 -17.12
N VAL A 450 -37.61 -27.09 -16.92
CA VAL A 450 -38.56 -26.44 -15.98
C VAL A 450 -39.99 -26.88 -16.28
N THR A 451 -40.35 -26.92 -17.57
CA THR A 451 -41.69 -27.29 -18.03
C THR A 451 -42.06 -28.72 -17.61
N ASP A 452 -41.16 -29.68 -17.80
CA ASP A 452 -41.41 -31.08 -17.44
C ASP A 452 -41.66 -31.24 -15.92
N VAL A 453 -40.83 -30.57 -15.11
CA VAL A 453 -40.91 -30.67 -13.65
C VAL A 453 -42.19 -30.00 -13.13
N ILE A 454 -42.57 -28.85 -13.69
CA ILE A 454 -43.81 -28.16 -13.33
C ILE A 454 -45.04 -28.97 -13.76
N GLU A 455 -45.02 -29.59 -14.95
CA GLU A 455 -46.13 -30.41 -15.45
C GLU A 455 -46.37 -31.63 -14.55
N GLU A 456 -45.32 -32.37 -14.19
CA GLU A 456 -45.44 -33.52 -13.27
C GLU A 456 -45.89 -33.09 -11.87
N ALA A 457 -45.38 -31.96 -11.36
CA ALA A 457 -45.84 -31.39 -10.09
C ALA A 457 -47.33 -30.99 -10.14
N SER A 458 -47.79 -30.48 -11.29
CA SER A 458 -49.19 -30.09 -11.53
C SER A 458 -50.11 -31.30 -11.55
N ILE A 459 -49.67 -32.42 -12.14
CA ILE A 459 -50.42 -33.69 -12.11
C ILE A 459 -50.53 -34.21 -10.67
N ALA A 460 -49.46 -34.16 -9.88
CA ALA A 460 -49.49 -34.55 -8.47
C ALA A 460 -50.45 -33.66 -7.67
N LEU A 461 -50.38 -32.34 -7.88
CA LEU A 461 -51.25 -31.36 -7.23
C LEU A 461 -52.73 -31.56 -7.58
N LEU A 462 -53.04 -31.85 -8.85
CA LEU A 462 -54.41 -32.13 -9.27
C LEU A 462 -54.96 -33.37 -8.56
N GLY A 463 -54.15 -34.43 -8.43
CA GLY A 463 -54.52 -35.59 -7.63
C GLY A 463 -54.85 -35.23 -6.18
N ALA A 464 -54.08 -34.33 -5.57
CA ALA A 464 -54.32 -33.85 -4.20
C ALA A 464 -55.64 -33.06 -4.11
N LYS A 465 -55.97 -32.26 -5.13
CA LYS A 465 -57.23 -31.52 -5.19
C LYS A 465 -58.44 -32.44 -5.37
N ASP A 466 -58.35 -33.43 -6.25
CA ASP A 466 -59.47 -34.32 -6.60
C ASP A 466 -59.81 -35.34 -5.51
N THR A 467 -58.83 -35.73 -4.70
CA THR A 467 -59.01 -36.73 -3.64
C THR A 467 -59.36 -36.15 -2.27
N GLY A 468 -59.66 -34.84 -2.19
CA GLY A 468 -60.20 -34.22 -0.98
C GLY A 468 -59.56 -32.90 -0.54
N ARG A 469 -58.54 -32.40 -1.25
CA ARG A 469 -57.74 -31.21 -0.86
C ARG A 469 -57.04 -31.37 0.49
N ASN A 470 -56.32 -30.34 0.94
CA ASN A 470 -55.55 -30.33 2.20
C ASN A 470 -54.69 -31.58 2.40
N GLN A 471 -53.91 -31.94 1.38
CA GLN A 471 -53.02 -33.12 1.40
C GLN A 471 -51.82 -32.97 0.47
N VAL A 472 -50.88 -33.91 0.60
CA VAL A 472 -49.66 -33.96 -0.19
C VAL A 472 -49.65 -35.23 -1.03
N ILE A 473 -49.43 -35.10 -2.34
CA ILE A 473 -49.23 -36.23 -3.25
C ILE A 473 -47.86 -36.12 -3.91
N GLY A 474 -47.11 -37.22 -3.88
CA GLY A 474 -45.78 -37.32 -4.46
C GLY A 474 -45.72 -38.18 -5.71
N ARG A 475 -44.91 -37.79 -6.70
CA ARG A 475 -44.62 -38.53 -7.94
C ARG A 475 -43.13 -38.44 -8.28
N THR A 476 -42.59 -39.43 -8.98
CA THR A 476 -41.27 -39.34 -9.63
C THR A 476 -41.45 -38.91 -11.08
N ALA A 477 -40.77 -37.85 -11.51
CA ALA A 477 -40.76 -37.43 -12.91
C ALA A 477 -40.12 -38.54 -13.76
N HIS A 478 -40.88 -39.12 -14.69
CA HIS A 478 -40.30 -40.05 -15.66
C HIS A 478 -39.70 -39.23 -16.80
N THR A 479 -38.38 -39.26 -16.95
CA THR A 479 -37.74 -38.73 -18.16
C THR A 479 -38.25 -39.54 -19.35
N PRO A 480 -38.84 -38.91 -20.39
CA PRO A 480 -39.15 -39.64 -21.60
C PRO A 480 -37.82 -40.12 -22.20
N ARG A 481 -37.66 -41.44 -22.34
CA ARG A 481 -36.53 -42.01 -23.10
C ARG A 481 -36.57 -41.39 -24.49
N PRO A 482 -35.44 -40.87 -25.02
CA PRO A 482 -35.39 -40.46 -26.42
C PRO A 482 -35.81 -41.66 -27.29
N PRO A 483 -36.55 -41.42 -28.39
CA PRO A 483 -36.92 -42.50 -29.30
C PRO A 483 -35.65 -43.20 -29.78
N ALA A 484 -35.67 -44.53 -29.68
CA ALA A 484 -34.54 -45.41 -29.97
C ALA A 484 -34.09 -45.37 -31.44
#